data_AF-A9S8E8-F1
#
_entry.id   AF-A9S8E8-F1
#
_cell.length_a   1.000
_cell.length_b   1.000
_cell.length_c   1.000
_cell.angle_alpha   90.00
_cell.angle_beta   90.00
_cell.angle_gamma   90.00
#
_symmetry.space_group_name_H-M   'P 1'
#
loop_
_entity.id
_entity.type
_entity.pdbx_description
1 polymer ?
#
loop_
_entity_poly.entity_id
_entity_poly.type
_entity_poly.pdbx_seq_one_letter_code
_entity_poly.pdbx_strand_id
1 'polypeptide(L)'
;MAPKKPKLSPRKLSVTSQKSKLTQKPDGASVGISHSPIVEPPLEKPNPIVFIDVKIGGQEVGRLFVELYEHIVPKTADNFLKLCTGVKGLGKQGIKLTYRRTVFFRIIPGVYAQGGDIIKNDGTGGESTFDGIPFEDENFRVSNARIGSLAMCNTGPNTNESQFFINLAPNPDLDGSHVVFGQVKEECRPVLKAMEAAGSWTGRTHQKVSVKSCGWVNKPSKELSGMSEETAEAVRLKTEVAAVGTADEH
;
A
#
# COMPACT_ATOMS: atom_id res chain seq x y z
N MET A 1 13.19 48.16 -10.45
CA MET A 1 11.94 47.66 -11.06
C MET A 1 11.72 46.23 -10.59
N ALA A 2 10.74 45.99 -9.72
CA ALA A 2 10.43 44.65 -9.20
C ALA A 2 9.24 44.06 -9.99
N PRO A 3 9.26 42.78 -10.39
CA PRO A 3 8.12 42.19 -11.08
C PRO A 3 7.00 41.86 -10.08
N LYS A 4 5.78 42.31 -10.40
CA LYS A 4 4.54 42.06 -9.66
C LYS A 4 4.18 40.56 -9.72
N LYS A 5 3.96 39.93 -8.55
CA LYS A 5 3.36 38.60 -8.47
C LYS A 5 1.86 38.65 -8.86
N PRO A 6 1.34 37.73 -9.69
CA PRO A 6 -0.09 37.65 -9.93
C PRO A 6 -0.81 37.02 -8.72
N LYS A 7 -1.90 37.66 -8.28
CA LYS A 7 -2.84 37.15 -7.27
C LYS A 7 -3.72 36.07 -7.90
N LEU A 8 -3.65 34.84 -7.43
CA LEU A 8 -4.64 33.79 -7.73
C LEU A 8 -5.85 33.97 -6.80
N SER A 9 -7.04 34.08 -7.40
CA SER A 9 -8.32 34.06 -6.70
C SER A 9 -8.82 32.61 -6.53
N PRO A 10 -9.47 32.26 -5.41
CA PRO A 10 -10.05 30.94 -5.23
C PRO A 10 -11.34 30.81 -6.07
N ARG A 11 -11.37 29.85 -7.00
CA ARG A 11 -12.59 29.49 -7.73
C ARG A 11 -13.55 28.75 -6.79
N LYS A 12 -14.74 29.32 -6.60
CA LYS A 12 -15.91 28.67 -5.97
C LYS A 12 -16.32 27.44 -6.79
N LEU A 13 -16.45 26.29 -6.14
CA LEU A 13 -17.19 25.14 -6.64
C LEU A 13 -18.69 25.42 -6.45
N SER A 14 -19.43 25.55 -7.54
CA SER A 14 -20.89 25.66 -7.55
C SER A 14 -21.50 24.26 -7.50
N VAL A 15 -22.22 23.94 -6.42
CA VAL A 15 -23.05 22.74 -6.30
C VAL A 15 -24.39 23.02 -6.97
N THR A 16 -24.65 22.39 -8.11
CA THR A 16 -25.99 22.39 -8.72
C THR A 16 -26.71 21.11 -8.34
N SER A 17 -27.69 21.24 -7.46
CA SER A 17 -28.63 20.20 -7.07
C SER A 17 -29.60 19.91 -8.22
N GLN A 18 -29.61 18.67 -8.73
CA GLN A 18 -30.68 18.16 -9.58
C GLN A 18 -31.41 17.02 -8.87
N LYS A 19 -32.68 17.28 -8.55
CA LYS A 19 -33.66 16.28 -8.07
C LYS A 19 -34.09 15.41 -9.26
N SER A 20 -33.87 14.09 -9.19
CA SER A 20 -34.50 13.12 -10.09
C SER A 20 -35.73 12.50 -9.43
N LYS A 21 -36.77 12.30 -10.25
CA LYS A 21 -38.13 11.92 -9.89
C LYS A 21 -38.22 10.44 -9.49
N LEU A 22 -39.05 10.20 -8.47
CA LEU A 22 -39.56 8.91 -8.04
C LEU A 22 -40.50 8.33 -9.12
N THR A 23 -40.22 7.14 -9.64
CA THR A 23 -41.19 6.32 -10.38
C THR A 23 -41.29 4.94 -9.72
N GLN A 24 -42.54 4.49 -9.58
CA GLN A 24 -43.00 3.34 -8.82
C GLN A 24 -42.49 2.00 -9.40
N LYS A 25 -42.25 1.04 -8.50
CA LYS A 25 -41.82 -0.33 -8.80
C LYS A 25 -43.04 -1.25 -8.70
N PRO A 26 -43.32 -2.16 -9.65
CA PRO A 26 -44.31 -3.21 -9.46
C PRO A 26 -43.68 -4.45 -8.78
N ASP A 27 -44.52 -5.12 -7.98
CA ASP A 27 -44.25 -6.32 -7.19
C ASP A 27 -43.98 -7.55 -8.06
N GLY A 28 -43.18 -8.51 -7.54
CA GLY A 28 -43.23 -9.90 -7.99
C GLY A 28 -41.90 -10.68 -7.96
N ALA A 29 -41.94 -11.79 -7.21
CA ALA A 29 -41.06 -12.97 -7.23
C ALA A 29 -39.72 -12.92 -6.46
N SER A 30 -39.78 -13.35 -5.20
CA SER A 30 -38.65 -13.83 -4.42
C SER A 30 -38.17 -15.19 -4.95
N VAL A 31 -37.16 -15.21 -5.81
CA VAL A 31 -36.38 -16.43 -6.08
C VAL A 31 -35.32 -16.51 -4.99
N GLY A 32 -35.50 -17.45 -4.06
CA GLY A 32 -34.50 -17.77 -3.05
C GLY A 32 -33.25 -18.34 -3.73
N ILE A 33 -32.20 -17.53 -3.84
CA ILE A 33 -30.87 -18.01 -4.23
C ILE A 33 -30.25 -18.64 -2.98
N SER A 34 -30.24 -19.97 -2.97
CA SER A 34 -29.48 -20.76 -2.02
C SER A 34 -28.01 -20.35 -2.11
N HIS A 35 -27.50 -19.66 -1.09
CA HIS A 35 -26.08 -19.37 -0.94
C HIS A 35 -25.38 -20.65 -0.48
N SER A 36 -25.16 -21.58 -1.40
CA SER A 36 -24.09 -22.56 -1.23
C SER A 36 -22.77 -21.81 -1.35
N PRO A 37 -21.84 -21.92 -0.39
CA PRO A 37 -20.54 -21.27 -0.50
C PRO A 37 -19.82 -21.84 -1.73
N ILE A 38 -19.63 -21.00 -2.74
CA ILE A 38 -18.77 -21.33 -3.87
C ILE A 38 -17.36 -21.36 -3.29
N VAL A 39 -16.86 -22.56 -3.01
CA VAL A 39 -15.45 -22.76 -2.70
C VAL A 39 -14.71 -22.49 -4.00
N GLU A 40 -14.04 -21.34 -4.09
CA GLU A 40 -13.20 -21.04 -5.24
C GLU A 40 -12.16 -22.17 -5.41
N PRO A 41 -11.96 -22.67 -6.65
CA PRO A 41 -11.01 -23.74 -6.88
C PRO A 41 -9.60 -23.27 -6.44
N PRO A 42 -8.79 -24.16 -5.85
CA PRO A 42 -7.41 -23.82 -5.48
C PRO A 42 -6.64 -23.28 -6.69
N LEU A 43 -5.86 -22.21 -6.48
CA LEU A 43 -5.00 -21.67 -7.53
C LEU A 43 -4.03 -22.75 -8.03
N GLU A 44 -3.88 -22.87 -9.35
CA GLU A 44 -2.93 -23.81 -9.98
C GLU A 44 -1.48 -23.53 -9.55
N LYS A 45 -1.16 -22.25 -9.29
CA LYS A 45 0.13 -21.78 -8.78
C LYS A 45 -0.10 -20.80 -7.63
N PRO A 46 0.65 -20.90 -6.51
CA PRO A 46 0.54 -19.92 -5.43
C PRO A 46 0.99 -18.54 -5.89
N ASN A 47 0.35 -17.52 -5.33
CA ASN A 47 0.73 -16.14 -5.52
C ASN A 47 2.18 -15.87 -5.05
N PRO A 48 2.91 -14.97 -5.72
CA PRO A 48 4.22 -14.52 -5.24
C PRO A 48 4.13 -13.86 -3.87
N ILE A 49 5.13 -14.13 -3.01
CA ILE A 49 5.31 -13.44 -1.73
C ILE A 49 6.58 -12.59 -1.81
N VAL A 50 6.45 -11.31 -1.49
CA VAL A 50 7.59 -10.39 -1.35
C VAL A 50 7.78 -10.01 0.11
N PHE A 51 8.97 -9.51 0.45
CA PHE A 51 9.26 -8.96 1.76
C PHE A 51 9.71 -7.50 1.69
N ILE A 52 9.46 -6.76 2.78
CA ILE A 52 9.92 -5.38 2.99
C ILE A 52 10.43 -5.27 4.43
N ASP A 53 11.74 -5.06 4.59
CA ASP A 53 12.36 -4.77 5.90
C ASP A 53 12.20 -3.30 6.24
N VAL A 54 11.55 -3.02 7.36
CA VAL A 54 11.18 -1.66 7.77
C VAL A 54 12.12 -1.14 8.85
N LYS A 55 12.55 0.12 8.68
CA LYS A 55 13.21 0.92 9.72
C LYS A 55 12.36 2.11 10.12
N ILE A 56 12.34 2.44 11.41
CA ILE A 56 11.76 3.67 11.95
C ILE A 56 12.84 4.36 12.77
N GLY A 57 13.13 5.63 12.47
CA GLY A 57 14.19 6.37 13.17
C GLY A 57 15.59 5.76 13.02
N GLY A 58 15.81 4.94 11.98
CA GLY A 58 17.05 4.20 11.74
C GLY A 58 17.11 2.81 12.38
N GLN A 59 16.22 2.51 13.33
CA GLN A 59 16.12 1.21 14.00
C GLN A 59 15.25 0.24 13.20
N GLU A 60 15.61 -1.04 13.20
CA GLU A 60 14.88 -2.09 12.49
C GLU A 60 13.71 -2.60 13.32
N VAL A 61 12.50 -2.38 12.83
CA VAL A 61 11.26 -2.67 13.55
C VAL A 61 10.59 -3.98 13.11
N GLY A 62 11.01 -4.54 11.97
CA GLY A 62 10.54 -5.84 11.51
C GLY A 62 10.44 -5.93 9.99
N ARG A 63 9.86 -7.05 9.54
CA ARG A 63 9.66 -7.38 8.14
C ARG A 63 8.17 -7.52 7.85
N LEU A 64 7.72 -6.92 6.75
CA LEU A 64 6.42 -7.21 6.15
C LEU A 64 6.60 -8.34 5.13
N PHE A 65 5.72 -9.33 5.18
CA PHE A 65 5.50 -10.28 4.10
C PHE A 65 4.22 -9.91 3.39
N VAL A 66 4.26 -9.85 2.05
CA VAL A 66 3.14 -9.42 1.23
C VAL A 66 2.87 -10.47 0.17
N GLU A 67 1.65 -11.00 0.16
CA GLU A 67 1.15 -11.80 -0.96
C GLU A 67 0.64 -10.88 -2.06
N LEU A 68 1.11 -11.10 -3.29
CA LEU A 68 0.69 -10.33 -4.47
C LEU A 68 -0.36 -11.10 -5.24
N TYR A 69 -1.49 -10.48 -5.57
CA TYR A 69 -2.61 -11.12 -6.25
C TYR A 69 -2.35 -11.27 -7.76
N GLU A 70 -1.29 -11.99 -8.12
CA GLU A 70 -0.87 -12.25 -9.52
C GLU A 70 -1.99 -12.89 -10.34
N HIS A 71 -2.81 -13.74 -9.73
CA HIS A 71 -3.98 -14.36 -10.37
C HIS A 71 -5.15 -13.39 -10.66
N ILE A 72 -5.19 -12.20 -10.05
CA ILE A 72 -6.28 -11.21 -10.22
C ILE A 72 -5.79 -10.00 -11.04
N VAL A 73 -4.59 -9.51 -10.72
CA VAL A 73 -3.97 -8.31 -11.29
C VAL A 73 -2.50 -8.59 -11.66
N PRO A 74 -2.25 -9.49 -12.62
CA PRO A 74 -0.90 -9.94 -12.97
C PRO A 74 0.05 -8.80 -13.33
N LYS A 75 -0.42 -7.79 -14.07
CA LYS A 75 0.43 -6.66 -14.49
C LYS A 75 0.82 -5.79 -13.30
N THR A 76 -0.14 -5.48 -12.43
CA THR A 76 0.09 -4.67 -11.22
C THR A 76 0.99 -5.40 -10.22
N ALA A 77 0.74 -6.69 -10.00
CA ALA A 77 1.56 -7.55 -9.14
C ALA A 77 3.01 -7.68 -9.66
N ASP A 78 3.19 -7.90 -10.96
CA ASP A 78 4.51 -8.01 -11.61
C ASP A 78 5.32 -6.70 -11.49
N ASN A 79 4.67 -5.55 -11.64
CA ASN A 79 5.31 -4.25 -11.43
C ASN A 79 5.88 -4.13 -10.00
N PHE A 80 5.06 -4.41 -8.99
CA PHE A 80 5.49 -4.36 -7.60
C PHE A 80 6.61 -5.35 -7.29
N LEU A 81 6.49 -6.59 -7.79
CA LEU A 81 7.50 -7.64 -7.64
C LEU A 81 8.86 -7.22 -8.23
N LYS A 82 8.85 -6.61 -9.42
CA LYS A 82 10.06 -6.10 -10.08
C LYS A 82 10.70 -4.95 -9.30
N LEU A 83 9.91 -4.08 -8.68
CA LEU A 83 10.41 -3.00 -7.82
C LEU A 83 10.94 -3.53 -6.47
N CYS A 84 10.32 -4.57 -5.90
CA CYS A 84 10.87 -5.25 -4.71
C CYS A 84 12.22 -5.91 -5.02
N THR A 85 12.36 -6.60 -6.14
CA THR A 85 13.59 -7.32 -6.51
C THR A 85 14.66 -6.42 -7.11
N GLY A 86 14.28 -5.30 -7.73
CA GLY A 86 15.18 -4.43 -8.48
C GLY A 86 15.74 -5.06 -9.76
N VAL A 87 15.11 -6.12 -10.26
CA VAL A 87 15.60 -6.92 -11.41
C VAL A 87 15.65 -6.11 -12.71
N LYS A 88 14.83 -5.07 -12.83
CA LYS A 88 14.76 -4.19 -13.99
C LYS A 88 15.96 -3.25 -14.15
N GLY A 89 16.80 -3.11 -13.12
CA GLY A 89 17.99 -2.24 -13.21
C GLY A 89 17.62 -0.76 -13.18
N LEU A 90 18.13 0.02 -14.12
CA LEU A 90 17.90 1.47 -14.21
C LEU A 90 16.61 1.78 -14.98
N GLY A 91 15.85 2.77 -14.51
CA GLY A 91 14.71 3.34 -15.22
C GLY A 91 15.13 4.41 -16.23
N LYS A 92 14.14 5.02 -16.87
CA LYS A 92 14.31 6.13 -17.83
C LYS A 92 15.04 7.33 -17.24
N GLN A 93 14.85 7.58 -15.94
CA GLN A 93 15.53 8.66 -15.23
C GLN A 93 16.96 8.30 -14.78
N GLY A 94 17.48 7.13 -15.16
CA GLY A 94 18.80 6.66 -14.74
C GLY A 94 18.89 6.27 -13.26
N ILE A 95 17.75 6.24 -12.56
CA ILE A 95 17.62 5.82 -11.16
C ILE A 95 17.26 4.34 -11.13
N LYS A 96 17.83 3.59 -10.17
CA LYS A 96 17.54 2.16 -10.01
C LYS A 96 16.06 1.95 -9.64
N LEU A 97 15.36 1.13 -10.40
CA LEU A 97 13.95 0.77 -10.17
C LEU A 97 13.84 -0.21 -9.00
N THR A 98 13.89 0.32 -7.77
CA THR A 98 13.78 -0.49 -6.55
C THR A 98 13.15 0.26 -5.38
N TYR A 99 12.40 -0.45 -4.55
CA TYR A 99 11.93 0.09 -3.26
C TYR A 99 13.00 0.10 -2.17
N ARG A 100 14.16 -0.53 -2.38
CA ARG A 100 15.22 -0.50 -1.39
C ARG A 100 15.68 0.94 -1.15
N ARG A 101 15.73 1.35 0.13
CA ARG A 101 16.06 2.70 0.63
C ARG A 101 15.01 3.77 0.36
N THR A 102 13.82 3.39 -0.12
CA THR A 102 12.72 4.36 -0.19
C THR A 102 12.10 4.61 1.19
N VAL A 103 11.20 5.59 1.26
CA VAL A 103 10.49 5.96 2.48
C VAL A 103 8.98 5.81 2.34
N PHE A 104 8.32 5.60 3.47
CA PHE A 104 6.89 5.90 3.60
C PHE A 104 6.77 7.38 3.96
N PHE A 105 6.65 8.23 2.93
CA PHE A 105 6.66 9.69 3.07
C PHE A 105 5.35 10.24 3.64
N ARG A 106 4.27 9.45 3.59
CA ARG A 106 2.96 9.85 4.12
C ARG A 106 2.31 8.70 4.90
N ILE A 107 2.09 8.88 6.19
CA ILE A 107 1.38 7.92 7.04
C ILE A 107 0.30 8.67 7.81
N ILE A 108 -0.96 8.31 7.56
CA ILE A 108 -2.12 8.85 8.27
C ILE A 108 -2.70 7.72 9.14
N PRO A 109 -2.58 7.82 10.47
CA PRO A 109 -3.18 6.85 11.38
C PRO A 109 -4.69 6.70 11.16
N GLY A 110 -5.17 5.47 11.21
CA GLY A 110 -6.56 5.11 10.92
C GLY A 110 -6.94 5.17 9.44
N VAL A 111 -5.97 5.36 8.53
CA VAL A 111 -6.23 5.43 7.08
C VAL A 111 -5.24 4.53 6.33
N TYR A 112 -4.03 5.02 6.01
CA TYR A 112 -3.03 4.25 5.26
C TYR A 112 -1.59 4.74 5.50
N ALA A 113 -0.64 3.88 5.14
CA ALA A 113 0.77 4.22 4.99
C ALA A 113 1.16 4.19 3.50
N GLN A 114 1.55 5.33 2.95
CA GLN A 114 1.91 5.53 1.55
C GLN A 114 3.43 5.66 1.38
N GLY A 115 3.95 4.96 0.37
CA GLY A 115 5.35 4.96 0.00
C GLY A 115 5.54 4.65 -1.49
N GLY A 116 6.74 4.22 -1.86
CA GLY A 116 7.02 3.77 -3.23
C GLY A 116 7.35 4.88 -4.24
N ASP A 117 7.61 6.10 -3.78
CA ASP A 117 8.28 7.11 -4.60
C ASP A 117 9.77 6.75 -4.66
N ILE A 118 10.14 6.03 -5.72
CA ILE A 118 11.51 5.54 -5.96
C ILE A 118 12.44 6.63 -6.51
N ILE A 119 11.93 7.81 -6.86
CA ILE A 119 12.68 8.86 -7.53
C ILE A 119 13.06 9.96 -6.54
N LYS A 120 12.09 10.52 -5.81
CA LYS A 120 12.29 11.70 -4.95
C LYS A 120 12.09 11.44 -3.46
N ASN A 121 11.40 10.36 -3.09
CA ASN A 121 11.06 10.03 -1.71
C ASN A 121 10.18 11.09 -1.01
N ASP A 122 9.39 11.86 -1.75
CA ASP A 122 8.52 12.92 -1.21
C ASP A 122 7.07 12.84 -1.70
N GLY A 123 6.77 11.88 -2.58
CA GLY A 123 5.45 11.67 -3.16
C GLY A 123 5.23 12.41 -4.48
N THR A 124 6.22 13.16 -4.96
CA THR A 124 6.15 13.91 -6.24
C THR A 124 6.91 13.22 -7.38
N GLY A 125 7.37 12.00 -7.16
CA GLY A 125 8.03 11.15 -8.15
C GLY A 125 7.47 9.74 -8.17
N GLY A 126 7.96 8.94 -9.10
CA GLY A 126 7.49 7.59 -9.33
C GLY A 126 7.93 7.16 -10.71
N GLU A 127 8.06 5.85 -10.91
CA GLU A 127 8.29 5.30 -12.24
C GLU A 127 7.86 3.84 -12.28
N SER A 128 7.04 3.46 -13.26
CA SER A 128 6.69 2.06 -13.46
C SER A 128 7.86 1.26 -14.03
N THR A 129 7.79 -0.06 -13.90
CA THR A 129 8.76 -0.98 -14.53
C THR A 129 8.52 -1.23 -16.02
N PHE A 130 7.49 -0.59 -16.58
CA PHE A 130 7.09 -0.65 -17.99
C PHE A 130 7.73 0.52 -18.75
N ASP A 131 9.06 0.57 -18.70
CA ASP A 131 9.87 1.63 -19.31
C ASP A 131 9.40 3.02 -18.85
N GLY A 132 9.06 3.18 -17.57
CA GLY A 132 8.58 4.43 -17.00
C GLY A 132 7.30 5.00 -17.60
N ILE A 133 6.53 4.21 -18.33
CA ILE A 133 5.21 4.61 -18.83
C ILE A 133 4.19 4.28 -17.73
N PRO A 134 3.37 5.26 -17.27
CA PRO A 134 2.25 4.97 -16.39
C PRO A 134 1.33 3.91 -16.99
N PHE A 135 0.76 3.04 -16.16
CA PHE A 135 -0.09 1.94 -16.63
C PHE A 135 -1.54 2.03 -16.13
N GLU A 136 -2.41 1.34 -16.87
CA GLU A 136 -3.85 1.32 -16.66
C GLU A 136 -4.29 0.72 -15.32
N ASP A 137 -5.50 1.07 -14.89
CA ASP A 137 -6.17 0.41 -13.78
C ASP A 137 -6.64 -0.98 -14.22
N GLU A 138 -5.93 -2.03 -13.79
CA GLU A 138 -6.13 -3.38 -14.32
C GLU A 138 -7.51 -3.97 -14.02
N ASN A 139 -8.00 -3.82 -12.77
CA ASN A 139 -9.41 -3.98 -12.38
C ASN A 139 -9.62 -3.55 -10.91
N PHE A 140 -10.88 -3.49 -10.47
CA PHE A 140 -11.27 -3.14 -9.10
C PHE A 140 -12.04 -4.26 -8.40
N ARG A 141 -11.67 -5.53 -8.66
CA ARG A 141 -12.41 -6.70 -8.11
C ARG A 141 -12.18 -6.90 -6.61
N VAL A 142 -11.07 -6.40 -6.07
CA VAL A 142 -10.69 -6.54 -4.67
C VAL A 142 -10.89 -5.22 -3.94
N SER A 143 -11.52 -5.27 -2.77
CA SER A 143 -11.85 -4.10 -1.94
C SER A 143 -10.69 -3.66 -1.03
N ASN A 144 -10.62 -2.36 -0.77
CA ASN A 144 -9.75 -1.69 0.21
C ASN A 144 -10.29 -1.80 1.65
N ALA A 145 -11.38 -2.52 1.89
CA ALA A 145 -11.96 -2.70 3.22
C ALA A 145 -11.11 -3.59 4.16
N ARG A 146 -10.05 -4.24 3.65
CA ARG A 146 -9.20 -5.12 4.46
C ARG A 146 -7.95 -4.39 4.96
N ILE A 147 -7.74 -4.42 6.27
CA ILE A 147 -6.49 -3.94 6.89
C ILE A 147 -5.31 -4.73 6.33
N GLY A 148 -4.25 -4.02 5.95
CA GLY A 148 -3.05 -4.58 5.34
C GLY A 148 -3.16 -4.82 3.84
N SER A 149 -4.29 -4.51 3.18
CA SER A 149 -4.34 -4.58 1.72
C SER A 149 -3.41 -3.53 1.10
N LEU A 150 -2.72 -3.90 0.02
CA LEU A 150 -1.89 -2.99 -0.78
C LEU A 150 -2.68 -2.52 -2.00
N ALA A 151 -2.63 -1.23 -2.26
CA ALA A 151 -3.24 -0.64 -3.44
C ALA A 151 -2.36 0.43 -4.10
N MET A 152 -2.54 0.60 -5.41
CA MET A 152 -1.78 1.57 -6.19
C MET A 152 -2.20 3.00 -5.86
N CYS A 153 -1.20 3.88 -5.70
CA CYS A 153 -1.44 5.31 -5.77
C CYS A 153 -1.45 5.74 -7.23
N ASN A 154 -2.34 6.68 -7.56
CA ASN A 154 -2.43 7.28 -8.89
C ASN A 154 -2.81 8.77 -8.76
N THR A 155 -2.74 9.48 -9.88
CA THR A 155 -3.14 10.90 -10.01
C THR A 155 -4.44 11.07 -10.78
N GLY A 156 -5.24 9.99 -10.85
CA GLY A 156 -6.41 9.85 -11.70
C GLY A 156 -6.37 8.51 -12.45
N PRO A 157 -7.45 8.18 -13.20
CA PRO A 157 -7.58 6.90 -13.88
C PRO A 157 -6.37 6.60 -14.79
N ASN A 158 -5.90 5.36 -14.75
CA ASN A 158 -4.83 4.84 -15.62
C ASN A 158 -3.47 5.55 -15.48
N THR A 159 -3.12 6.01 -14.29
CA THR A 159 -1.83 6.70 -14.01
C THR A 159 -0.99 5.97 -12.96
N ASN A 160 -1.05 4.64 -12.94
CA ASN A 160 -0.31 3.83 -11.97
C ASN A 160 1.20 3.80 -12.30
N GLU A 161 2.04 3.91 -11.29
CA GLU A 161 3.50 3.86 -11.43
C GLU A 161 4.16 2.98 -10.36
N SER A 162 4.93 3.56 -9.44
CA SER A 162 5.59 2.84 -8.35
C SER A 162 5.00 3.11 -6.96
N GLN A 163 4.27 4.21 -6.80
CA GLN A 163 3.71 4.56 -5.49
C GLN A 163 2.55 3.63 -5.12
N PHE A 164 2.50 3.26 -3.85
CA PHE A 164 1.48 2.40 -3.29
C PHE A 164 1.13 2.84 -1.87
N PHE A 165 -0.01 2.40 -1.37
CA PHE A 165 -0.35 2.51 0.04
C PHE A 165 -0.75 1.16 0.63
N ILE A 166 -0.52 1.03 1.94
CA ILE A 166 -0.99 -0.09 2.76
C ILE A 166 -2.13 0.44 3.63
N ASN A 167 -3.31 -0.17 3.55
CA ASN A 167 -4.44 0.20 4.39
C ASN A 167 -4.16 -0.15 5.86
N LEU A 168 -4.30 0.84 6.75
CA LEU A 168 -4.15 0.67 8.20
C LEU A 168 -5.52 0.50 8.89
N ALA A 169 -6.60 0.92 8.22
CA ALA A 169 -8.00 0.69 8.55
C ALA A 169 -8.78 0.28 7.28
N PRO A 170 -10.03 -0.20 7.40
CA PRO A 170 -10.91 -0.38 6.24
C PRO A 170 -11.17 0.95 5.50
N ASN A 171 -10.88 1.01 4.21
CA ASN A 171 -11.11 2.21 3.38
C ASN A 171 -11.96 1.90 2.13
N PRO A 172 -13.22 1.45 2.28
CA PRO A 172 -14.08 1.11 1.13
C PRO A 172 -14.37 2.31 0.21
N ASP A 173 -14.24 3.55 0.70
CA ASP A 173 -14.40 4.77 -0.10
C ASP A 173 -13.32 4.91 -1.19
N LEU A 174 -12.24 4.14 -1.13
CA LEU A 174 -11.17 4.10 -2.14
C LEU A 174 -11.44 3.06 -3.25
N ASP A 175 -12.50 2.25 -3.10
CA ASP A 175 -12.87 1.24 -4.09
C ASP A 175 -13.28 1.87 -5.42
N GLY A 176 -12.97 1.18 -6.52
CA GLY A 176 -13.23 1.68 -7.88
C GLY A 176 -12.27 2.78 -8.36
N SER A 177 -11.35 3.25 -7.52
CA SER A 177 -10.35 4.28 -7.89
C SER A 177 -8.90 3.84 -7.70
N HIS A 178 -8.65 2.85 -6.85
CA HIS A 178 -7.32 2.33 -6.56
C HIS A 178 -7.28 0.81 -6.69
N VAL A 179 -6.41 0.31 -7.57
CA VAL A 179 -6.25 -1.14 -7.80
C VAL A 179 -5.61 -1.77 -6.57
N VAL A 180 -6.36 -2.65 -5.88
CA VAL A 180 -5.84 -3.50 -4.81
C VAL A 180 -5.12 -4.69 -5.42
N PHE A 181 -3.85 -4.88 -5.08
CA PHE A 181 -2.98 -5.86 -5.74
C PHE A 181 -2.25 -6.81 -4.80
N GLY A 182 -2.45 -6.68 -3.48
CA GLY A 182 -1.84 -7.61 -2.54
C GLY A 182 -2.33 -7.42 -1.12
N GLN A 183 -1.74 -8.20 -0.22
CA GLN A 183 -2.08 -8.21 1.19
C GLN A 183 -0.86 -8.52 2.05
N VAL A 184 -0.63 -7.66 3.03
CA VAL A 184 0.29 -7.93 4.14
C VAL A 184 -0.24 -9.11 4.94
N LYS A 185 0.63 -10.11 5.15
CA LYS A 185 0.33 -11.29 5.97
C LYS A 185 0.00 -10.88 7.42
N GLU A 186 -0.94 -11.58 8.03
CA GLU A 186 -1.54 -11.20 9.31
C GLU A 186 -0.51 -11.12 10.44
N GLU A 187 0.49 -11.99 10.43
CA GLU A 187 1.60 -12.01 11.39
C GLU A 187 2.45 -10.73 11.37
N CYS A 188 2.39 -9.94 10.29
CA CYS A 188 3.14 -8.69 10.15
C CYS A 188 2.38 -7.48 10.74
N ARG A 189 1.20 -7.67 11.33
CA ARG A 189 0.37 -6.60 11.90
C ARG A 189 1.06 -5.77 13.00
N PRO A 190 1.95 -6.31 13.86
CA PRO A 190 2.74 -5.50 14.78
C PRO A 190 3.63 -4.47 14.07
N VAL A 191 4.22 -4.82 12.91
CA VAL A 191 5.05 -3.89 12.12
C VAL A 191 4.17 -2.77 11.54
N LEU A 192 2.97 -3.08 11.06
CA LEU A 192 2.02 -2.07 10.58
C LEU A 192 1.61 -1.09 11.69
N LYS A 193 1.35 -1.58 12.90
CA LYS A 193 1.05 -0.72 14.06
C LYS A 193 2.22 0.19 14.42
N ALA A 194 3.46 -0.33 14.35
CA ALA A 194 4.66 0.50 14.59
C ALA A 194 4.81 1.60 13.53
N MET A 195 4.57 1.28 12.25
CA MET A 195 4.56 2.27 11.17
C MET A 195 3.47 3.33 11.36
N GLU A 196 2.26 2.90 11.72
CA GLU A 196 1.12 3.77 12.01
C GLU A 196 1.42 4.76 13.13
N ALA A 197 1.99 4.29 14.25
CA ALA A 197 2.36 5.11 15.39
C ALA A 197 3.42 6.19 15.05
N ALA A 198 4.20 5.99 13.98
CA ALA A 198 5.14 7.00 13.50
C ALA A 198 4.47 8.07 12.60
N GLY A 199 3.21 7.89 12.18
CA GLY A 199 2.46 8.82 11.36
C GLY A 199 1.77 9.94 12.13
N SER A 200 1.11 10.85 11.41
CA SER A 200 0.30 11.93 11.98
C SER A 200 -0.92 12.23 11.12
N TRP A 201 -1.88 12.99 11.64
CA TRP A 201 -3.08 13.38 10.89
C TRP A 201 -2.77 14.21 9.63
N THR A 202 -1.63 14.92 9.61
CA THR A 202 -1.16 15.65 8.41
C THR A 202 -0.54 14.74 7.35
N GLY A 203 -0.33 13.47 7.68
CA GLY A 203 0.42 12.51 6.90
C GLY A 203 1.93 12.55 7.13
N ARG A 204 2.49 13.61 7.72
CA ARG A 204 3.93 13.64 8.04
C ARG A 204 4.28 12.61 9.10
N THR A 205 5.47 12.04 9.02
CA THR A 205 5.97 11.09 10.01
C THR A 205 6.80 11.80 11.08
N HIS A 206 6.66 11.38 12.34
CA HIS A 206 7.45 11.86 13.47
C HIS A 206 8.89 11.35 13.42
N GLN A 207 9.08 10.17 12.84
CA GLN A 207 10.38 9.57 12.58
C GLN A 207 10.40 9.00 11.18
N LYS A 208 11.56 9.04 10.51
CA LYS A 208 11.71 8.50 9.16
C LYS A 208 11.39 7.00 9.14
N VAL A 209 10.31 6.64 8.44
CA VAL A 209 9.93 5.25 8.14
C VAL A 209 10.50 4.90 6.76
N SER A 210 11.41 3.93 6.69
CA SER A 210 12.13 3.60 5.45
C SER A 210 12.28 2.11 5.20
N VAL A 211 12.41 1.74 3.93
CA VAL A 211 12.66 0.37 3.49
C VAL A 211 14.17 0.12 3.52
N LYS A 212 14.65 -0.74 4.43
CA LYS A 212 16.06 -1.15 4.48
C LYS A 212 16.42 -2.05 3.29
N SER A 213 15.58 -3.04 3.05
CA SER A 213 15.72 -4.07 2.01
C SER A 213 14.35 -4.59 1.63
N CYS A 214 14.23 -5.08 0.42
CA CYS A 214 13.03 -5.73 -0.09
C CYS A 214 13.45 -6.76 -1.14
N GLY A 215 12.54 -7.69 -1.44
CA GLY A 215 12.82 -8.74 -2.40
C GLY A 215 11.70 -9.75 -2.48
N TRP A 216 11.91 -10.79 -3.28
CA TRP A 216 11.00 -11.91 -3.41
C TRP A 216 11.39 -13.05 -2.47
N VAL A 217 10.40 -13.76 -1.93
CA VAL A 217 10.59 -14.96 -1.11
C VAL A 217 10.42 -16.20 -1.98
N ASN A 218 11.53 -16.88 -2.28
CA ASN A 218 11.57 -18.08 -3.11
C ASN A 218 11.34 -19.38 -2.32
N LYS A 219 10.56 -19.35 -1.24
CA LYS A 219 10.30 -20.53 -0.40
C LYS A 219 8.84 -20.96 -0.46
N PRO A 220 8.56 -22.28 -0.48
CA PRO A 220 7.19 -22.78 -0.43
C PRO A 220 6.52 -22.39 0.90
N SER A 221 5.23 -22.08 0.83
CA SER A 221 4.40 -21.46 1.89
C SER A 221 4.44 -22.12 3.26
N LYS A 222 4.75 -23.43 3.36
CA LYS A 222 4.87 -24.13 4.65
C LYS A 222 6.06 -23.65 5.50
N GLU A 223 7.19 -23.29 4.90
CA GLU A 223 8.38 -22.89 5.65
C GLU A 223 8.32 -21.46 6.19
N LEU A 224 7.48 -20.59 5.62
CA LEU A 224 7.26 -19.24 6.15
C LEU A 224 6.58 -19.25 7.53
N SER A 225 5.77 -20.28 7.83
CA SER A 225 5.05 -20.37 9.10
C SER A 225 6.01 -20.46 10.31
N GLY A 226 7.13 -21.17 10.19
CA GLY A 226 8.13 -21.29 11.26
C GLY A 226 8.96 -20.03 11.51
N MET A 227 9.08 -19.13 10.53
CA MET A 227 9.80 -17.85 10.71
C MET A 227 8.98 -16.80 11.47
N SER A 228 7.66 -17.02 11.61
CA SER A 228 6.73 -16.06 12.21
C SER A 228 6.90 -15.94 13.74
N GLU A 229 7.22 -17.03 14.43
CA GLU A 229 7.42 -17.06 15.88
C GLU A 229 8.69 -16.29 16.30
N GLU A 230 9.82 -16.54 15.62
CA GLU A 230 11.07 -15.79 15.85
C GLU A 230 10.91 -14.29 15.57
N THR A 231 10.12 -13.93 14.56
CA THR A 231 9.89 -12.53 14.20
C THR A 231 9.02 -11.82 15.24
N ALA A 232 7.93 -12.46 15.69
CA ALA A 232 7.05 -11.89 16.71
C ALA A 232 7.77 -11.68 18.05
N GLU A 233 8.62 -12.64 18.45
CA GLU A 233 9.43 -12.54 19.66
C GLU A 233 10.49 -11.43 19.56
N ALA A 234 11.19 -11.33 18.44
CA ALA A 234 12.18 -10.28 18.20
C ALA A 234 11.56 -8.87 18.18
N VAL A 235 10.33 -8.71 17.65
CA VAL A 235 9.62 -7.43 17.66
C VAL A 235 9.16 -7.07 19.06
N ARG A 236 8.62 -8.03 19.83
CA ARG A 236 8.19 -7.82 21.22
C ARG A 236 9.35 -7.33 22.09
N LEU A 237 10.48 -8.03 22.05
CA LEU A 237 11.69 -7.68 22.80
C LEU A 237 12.21 -6.27 22.44
N LYS A 238 12.20 -5.89 21.16
CA LYS A 238 12.67 -4.56 20.72
C LYS A 238 11.71 -3.43 21.07
N THR A 239 10.41 -3.70 21.07
CA THR A 239 9.38 -2.69 21.42
C THR A 239 9.38 -2.41 22.92
N GLU A 240 9.62 -3.43 23.76
CA GLU A 240 9.77 -3.27 25.21
C GLU A 240 11.03 -2.46 25.57
N VAL A 241 12.16 -2.69 24.91
CA VAL A 241 13.40 -1.90 25.13
C VAL A 241 13.25 -0.43 24.71
N ALA A 242 12.53 -0.16 23.62
CA ALA A 242 12.27 1.22 23.18
C ALA A 242 11.34 2.01 24.11
N ALA A 243 10.44 1.33 24.84
CA ALA A 243 9.53 1.96 25.79
C ALA A 243 10.17 2.26 27.17
N VAL A 244 11.22 1.52 27.55
CA VAL A 244 11.95 1.72 28.83
C VAL A 244 12.97 2.87 28.73
N GLY A 245 13.46 3.19 27.52
CA GLY A 245 14.48 4.23 27.30
C GLY A 245 14.02 5.69 27.41
N THR A 246 12.79 5.98 27.86
CA THR A 246 12.25 7.34 28.00
C THR A 246 11.87 7.71 29.43
N ALA A 247 12.26 6.93 30.45
CA ALA A 247 11.81 7.13 31.83
C ALA A 247 12.85 7.72 32.81
N ASP A 248 14.13 7.84 32.44
CA ASP A 248 15.18 8.32 33.37
C ASP A 248 16.01 9.45 32.76
N GLU A 249 15.44 10.65 32.64
CA GLU A 249 16.20 11.91 32.67
C GLU A 249 15.25 13.02 33.13
N HIS A 250 15.02 13.16 34.44
CA HIS A 250 14.65 14.40 35.15
C HIS A 250 15.14 14.33 36.60
#